data_AF-A0A9D8BIU3-F1
#
_entry.id   AF-A0A9D8BIU3-F1
#
_cell.length_a   1.000
_cell.length_b   1.000
_cell.length_c   1.000
_cell.angle_alpha   90.00
_cell.angle_beta   90.00
_cell.angle_gamma   90.00
#
_symmetry.space_group_name_H-M   'P 1'
#
loop_
_entity.id
_entity.type
_entity.pdbx_description
1 polymer ?
#
loop_
_entity_poly.entity_id
_entity_poly.type
_entity_poly.pdbx_seq_one_letter_code
_entity_poly.pdbx_strand_id
1 'polypeptide(L)' 'MVPFIFHSFAHSDIGLVRQNNEDVALELSQHHFYILADGMGGHKAGEVAAQETVVFLCDCVDKMFKQQ' A
#
# COMPACT_ATOMS: atom_id res chain seq x y z
N MET A 1 20.44 -18.53 14.48
CA MET A 1 20.02 -17.60 13.41
C MET A 1 19.23 -16.50 14.08
N VAL A 2 19.65 -15.24 13.96
CA VAL A 2 18.94 -14.10 14.57
C VAL A 2 17.79 -13.73 13.62
N PRO A 3 16.55 -13.53 14.09
CA PRO A 3 15.45 -13.10 13.23
C PRO A 3 15.76 -11.72 12.63
N PHE A 4 15.44 -11.53 11.35
CA PHE A 4 15.48 -10.22 10.73
C PHE A 4 14.36 -9.35 11.31
N ILE A 5 14.71 -8.16 11.79
CA ILE A 5 13.76 -7.16 12.25
C ILE A 5 13.70 -6.07 11.17
N PHE A 6 12.50 -5.85 10.61
CA PHE A 6 12.24 -4.80 9.65
C PHE A 6 11.49 -3.66 10.35
N HIS A 7 12.04 -2.45 10.28
CA HIS A 7 11.37 -1.23 10.66
C HIS A 7 10.99 -0.47 9.39
N SER A 8 9.72 -0.11 9.27
CA SER A 8 9.15 0.57 8.10
C SER A 8 8.39 1.83 8.52
N PHE A 9 8.23 2.74 7.57
CA PHE A 9 7.40 3.93 7.70
C PHE A 9 6.97 4.38 6.31
N ALA A 10 5.75 4.91 6.20
CA ALA A 10 5.21 5.45 4.96
C ALA A 10 4.69 6.88 5.18
N HIS A 11 5.03 7.76 4.26
CA HIS A 11 4.52 9.13 4.21
C HIS A 11 4.39 9.54 2.75
N SER A 12 3.30 10.22 2.42
CA SER A 12 3.03 10.69 1.06
C SER A 12 2.62 12.16 1.10
N ASP A 13 2.96 12.88 0.04
CA ASP A 13 2.70 14.30 -0.16
C ASP A 13 2.11 14.52 -1.56
N ILE A 14 1.14 15.43 -1.66
CA ILE A 14 0.44 15.73 -2.92
C ILE A 14 1.33 16.42 -3.97
N GLY A 15 2.43 17.03 -3.52
CA GLY A 15 3.32 17.85 -4.31
C GLY A 15 2.77 19.25 -4.57
N LEU A 16 3.40 19.96 -5.52
CA LEU A 16 3.15 21.40 -5.75
C LEU A 16 2.05 21.70 -6.77
N VAL A 17 1.63 20.73 -7.57
CA VAL A 17 0.81 20.94 -8.77
C VAL A 17 -0.53 20.22 -8.71
N ARG A 18 -0.56 19.02 -8.12
CA ARG A 18 -1.77 18.19 -8.09
C ARG A 18 -2.77 18.72 -7.06
N GLN A 19 -4.05 18.53 -7.36
CA GLN A 19 -5.16 18.84 -6.44
C GLN A 19 -5.65 17.61 -5.68
N ASN A 20 -5.29 16.41 -6.14
CA ASN A 20 -5.52 15.17 -5.41
C ASN A 20 -4.24 14.34 -5.35
N ASN A 21 -4.01 13.67 -4.22
CA ASN A 21 -2.94 12.69 -4.09
C ASN A 21 -3.54 11.31 -4.36
N GLU A 22 -3.09 10.64 -5.42
CA GLU A 22 -3.58 9.33 -5.82
C GLU A 22 -2.66 8.19 -5.35
N ASP A 23 -1.61 8.53 -4.58
CA ASP A 23 -0.66 7.57 -4.01
C ASP A 23 -1.21 6.97 -2.71
N VAL A 24 -1.26 5.64 -2.62
CA VAL A 24 -1.71 4.93 -1.42
C VAL A 24 -0.67 3.87 -1.04
N ALA A 25 -0.29 3.83 0.25
CA ALA A 25 0.62 2.83 0.79
C ALA A 25 0.01 2.11 2.00
N LEU A 26 0.28 0.82 2.14
CA LEU A 26 -0.08 -0.01 3.28
C LEU A 26 1.05 -1.00 3.61
N GLU A 27 1.02 -1.52 4.84
CA GLU A 27 1.95 -2.55 5.29
C GLU A 27 1.26 -3.67 6.07
N LEU A 28 1.81 -4.88 5.95
CA LEU A 28 1.53 -6.04 6.79
C LEU A 28 2.84 -6.47 7.43
N SER A 29 3.23 -5.74 8.47
CA SER A 29 4.54 -5.88 9.13
C SER A 29 4.78 -7.29 9.69
N GLN A 30 3.72 -8.01 10.07
CA GLN A 30 3.79 -9.42 10.50
C GLN A 30 4.24 -10.39 9.39
N HIS A 31 4.04 -10.03 8.13
CA HIS A 31 4.40 -10.84 6.95
C HIS A 31 5.57 -10.24 6.16
N HIS A 32 6.22 -9.20 6.71
CA HIS A 32 7.27 -8.42 6.02
C HIS A 32 6.85 -7.96 4.61
N PHE A 33 5.57 -7.61 4.47
CA PHE A 33 4.97 -7.18 3.20
C PHE A 33 4.65 -5.69 3.26
N TYR A 34 5.05 -4.97 2.22
CA TYR A 34 4.92 -3.52 2.09
C TYR A 34 4.48 -3.21 0.66
N ILE A 35 3.54 -2.28 0.49
CA ILE A 35 2.99 -1.95 -0.83
C ILE A 35 2.73 -0.45 -0.98
N LEU A 36 2.99 0.05 -2.19
CA LEU A 36 2.64 1.38 -2.67
C LEU A 36 1.93 1.22 -4.03
N ALA A 37 0.82 1.93 -4.21
CA ALA A 37 0.12 2.05 -5.49
C ALA A 37 0.03 3.53 -5.88
N ASP A 38 0.51 3.86 -7.08
CA ASP A 38 0.33 5.17 -7.75
C ASP A 38 -0.95 5.10 -8.58
N GLY A 39 -1.99 5.79 -8.13
CA GLY A 39 -3.28 5.85 -8.80
C GLY A 39 -3.23 6.75 -10.03
N MET A 40 -3.84 6.29 -11.12
CA MET A 40 -3.97 7.08 -12.35
C MET A 40 -5.44 7.19 -12.77
N GLY A 41 -5.86 8.40 -13.15
CA GLY A 41 -7.23 8.67 -13.59
C GLY A 41 -7.73 10.06 -13.22
N GLY A 42 -7.01 10.76 -12.33
CA GLY A 42 -7.39 12.08 -11.85
C GLY A 42 -8.70 12.04 -11.06
N HIS A 43 -9.38 13.19 -11.00
CA HIS A 43 -10.57 13.49 -10.17
C HIS A 43 -11.69 12.45 -10.08
N LYS A 44 -11.71 11.43 -10.95
CA LYS A 44 -12.80 10.44 -11.03
C LYS A 44 -12.46 9.08 -10.45
N ALA A 45 -11.20 8.65 -10.33
CA ALA A 45 -10.94 7.24 -9.98
C ALA A 45 -9.53 6.84 -9.51
N GLY A 46 -8.47 7.64 -9.69
CA GLY A 46 -7.10 7.11 -9.47
C GLY A 46 -6.86 6.72 -8.01
N GLU A 47 -7.24 7.59 -7.08
CA GLU A 47 -7.26 7.32 -5.63
C GLU A 47 -8.00 6.01 -5.28
N VAL A 48 -9.21 5.83 -5.82
CA VAL A 48 -10.03 4.65 -5.54
C VAL A 48 -9.34 3.39 -6.06
N ALA A 49 -8.81 3.42 -7.27
CA ALA A 49 -8.11 2.28 -7.84
C ALA A 49 -6.84 1.91 -7.03
N ALA A 50 -6.07 2.90 -6.59
CA ALA A 50 -4.90 2.69 -5.74
C ALA A 50 -5.29 2.10 -4.37
N GLN A 51 -6.33 2.64 -3.73
CA GLN A 51 -6.86 2.15 -2.46
C GLN A 51 -7.34 0.70 -2.56
N GLU A 52 -8.16 0.38 -3.57
CA GLU A 52 -8.66 -0.99 -3.78
C GLU A 52 -7.51 -1.97 -4.04
N THR A 53 -6.48 -1.54 -4.79
CA THR A 53 -5.30 -2.37 -5.08
C THR A 53 -4.55 -2.75 -3.81
N VAL A 54 -4.23 -1.78 -2.95
CA VAL A 54 -3.46 -2.07 -1.73
C VAL A 54 -4.27 -2.90 -0.73
N VAL A 55 -5.57 -2.64 -0.58
CA VAL A 55 -6.45 -3.40 0.32
C VAL A 55 -6.58 -4.84 -0.15
N PHE A 56 -6.89 -5.05 -1.44
CA PHE A 56 -7.06 -6.38 -1.99
C PHE A 56 -5.79 -7.22 -1.87
N LEU A 57 -4.62 -6.66 -2.18
CA LEU A 57 -3.35 -7.38 -2.10
C LEU A 57 -2.97 -7.70 -0.66
N CYS A 58 -3.21 -6.79 0.29
CA CYS A 58 -3.03 -7.07 1.71
C CYS A 58 -3.92 -8.24 2.16
N ASP A 59 -5.20 -8.24 1.79
CA ASP A 59 -6.12 -9.33 2.09
C ASP A 59 -5.69 -10.67 1.48
N CYS A 60 -5.22 -10.66 0.23
CA CYS A 60 -4.69 -11.86 -0.42
C CYS A 60 -3.46 -12.40 0.31
N VAL A 61 -2.50 -11.54 0.63
CA VAL A 61 -1.27 -11.91 1.32
C VAL A 61 -1.57 -12.47 2.70
N ASP A 62 -2.42 -11.80 3.48
CA ASP A 62 -2.80 -12.26 4.82
C ASP A 62 -3.48 -13.64 4.79
N LYS A 63 -4.35 -13.89 3.80
CA LYS A 63 -4.96 -15.20 3.59
C LYS A 63 -3.94 -16.27 3.19
N MET A 64 -2.98 -15.95 2.32
CA MET A 64 -1.92 -16.89 1.90
C MET A 64 -1.08 -17.36 3.08
N PHE A 65 -0.74 -16.47 4.01
CA PHE A 65 0.04 -16.82 5.20
C PHE A 65 -0.78 -17.53 6.28
N LYS A 66 -2.09 -17.25 6.40
CA LYS A 66 -2.99 -17.97 7.32
C LYS A 66 -3.33 -19.40 6.87
N GLN A 67 -3.14 -19.70 5.59
CA GLN A 67 -3.40 -21.02 4.99
C GLN A 67 -2.16 -21.91 4.89
N GLN A 68 -1.00 -21.44 5.38
CA GLN A 68 0.19 -22.26 5.64
C GLN A 68 0.18 -22.77 7.07
#